data_AF-A0A183PA58-F1
#
_entry.id   AF-A0A183PA58-F1
#
_cell.length_a   1.000
_cell.length_b   1.000
_cell.length_c   1.000
_cell.angle_alpha   90.00
_cell.angle_beta   90.00
_cell.angle_gamma   90.00
#
_symmetry.space_group_name_H-M   'P 1'
#
loop_
_entity.id
_entity.type
_entity.pdbx_description
1 polymer ?
#
loop_
_entity_poly.entity_id
_entity_poly.type
_entity_poly.pdbx_seq_one_letter_code
_entity_poly.pdbx_strand_id
1 'polypeptide(L)'
;MDINCIIQSTENLCISDDDVKNTANYLLGDEFEKSWDTNKLSLPPKASPLFCYKRRYARTVHSPQMSYKRELENRLSVRATLKLKSGKTLDYLPGDSISILPENNAQTVAWLLQRLTLDSLHDADTLFTHEVIATKHRSLPEWSHFTSPLSLRYLLTYCCELYIPVTRRILRLLADYCFDDNVSPVSAERQRNRLLEFSSAEGKKMFEKYIQIPDLNLLDILSIFSCCRPSFIRLLEILPTLQPRSYTLINPVDKQLSCEQELSFIFTRVDFKYPESDKHVGLIDRYPSRRHGTCTGWLEKIWFGVNQPDDYQKSNATSRSLVEANEQLRMSRAEIETLSTEISRIRDALSRSETEKANVQRENNTQRLDNDQLRAQLDDFEVELEQIKEQLEDERENNRNINEILTITRQKEQKALSEAQERTTEVIALRDRIASAEERAEMAQREVEKVRERLAETEREANRLSRSLSAERFEKERALSELRLSSLPAGYRPSGYSSLGATYYPGTSVSRDRTAYQERDDY
;
A
#
# COMPACT_ATOMS: atom_id res chain seq x y z
N MET A 1 -54.39 37.68 14.61
CA MET A 1 -53.51 38.85 14.74
C MET A 1 -52.59 38.58 15.91
N ASP A 2 -51.28 38.40 15.74
CA ASP A 2 -50.50 38.47 14.49
C ASP A 2 -49.44 37.37 14.38
N ILE A 3 -49.19 36.96 13.14
CA ILE A 3 -47.93 36.32 12.74
C ILE A 3 -47.08 37.47 12.20
N ASN A 4 -46.02 37.84 12.92
CA ASN A 4 -45.15 38.93 12.47
C ASN A 4 -43.67 38.65 12.75
N CYS A 5 -42.87 38.79 11.70
CA CYS A 5 -41.43 39.08 11.72
C CYS A 5 -40.51 38.22 12.61
N ILE A 6 -40.16 37.03 12.12
CA ILE A 6 -38.75 36.60 12.12
C ILE A 6 -38.23 36.67 10.68
N ILE A 7 -37.95 37.90 10.24
CA ILE A 7 -37.11 38.18 9.07
C ILE A 7 -35.92 38.97 9.60
N GLN A 8 -34.78 38.30 9.78
CA GLN A 8 -33.50 38.95 10.07
C GLN A 8 -32.46 38.51 9.03
N SER A 9 -32.29 39.38 8.03
CA SER A 9 -31.02 39.65 7.34
C SER A 9 -30.12 38.44 7.04
N THR A 10 -30.52 37.61 6.08
CA THR A 10 -29.56 36.82 5.29
C THR A 10 -29.04 37.67 4.13
N GLU A 11 -28.27 38.70 4.45
CA GLU A 11 -27.50 39.43 3.42
C GLU A 11 -26.18 38.70 3.14
N ASN A 12 -25.74 38.72 1.88
CA ASN A 12 -24.44 38.25 1.41
C ASN A 12 -24.14 36.74 1.55
N LEU A 13 -24.92 35.90 0.87
CA LEU A 13 -24.37 35.11 -0.25
C LEU A 13 -25.48 34.57 -1.16
N CYS A 14 -25.55 35.04 -2.40
CA CYS A 14 -26.38 34.41 -3.42
C CYS A 14 -25.66 33.16 -3.94
N ILE A 15 -26.25 31.99 -3.73
CA ILE A 15 -25.94 30.79 -4.51
C ILE A 15 -26.50 31.04 -5.92
N SER A 16 -25.75 30.72 -6.97
CA SER A 16 -26.26 30.86 -8.34
C SER A 16 -27.18 29.68 -8.69
N ASP A 17 -28.16 29.89 -9.58
CA ASP A 17 -29.03 28.80 -10.05
C ASP A 17 -28.28 27.70 -10.82
N ASP A 18 -26.99 27.91 -11.15
CA ASP A 18 -26.11 26.90 -11.75
C ASP A 18 -25.52 25.93 -10.70
N ASP A 19 -25.24 26.39 -9.48
CA ASP A 19 -24.55 25.59 -8.45
C ASP A 19 -25.37 24.40 -7.94
N VAL A 20 -26.70 24.47 -8.02
CA VAL A 20 -27.62 23.40 -7.56
C VAL A 20 -27.60 22.17 -8.49
N LYS A 21 -27.02 22.28 -9.69
CA LYS A 21 -27.20 21.30 -10.77
C LYS A 21 -26.40 20.00 -10.60
N ASN A 22 -25.55 19.87 -9.58
CA ASN A 22 -24.66 18.71 -9.42
C ASN A 22 -24.33 18.31 -7.96
N THR A 23 -25.34 18.23 -7.09
CA THR A 23 -25.18 17.95 -5.64
C THR A 23 -24.40 16.67 -5.32
N ALA A 24 -24.45 15.65 -6.18
CA ALA A 24 -23.69 14.41 -6.01
C ALA A 24 -22.18 14.63 -6.16
N ASN A 25 -21.75 15.38 -7.20
CA ASN A 25 -20.35 15.77 -7.36
C ASN A 25 -19.86 16.63 -6.19
N TYR A 26 -20.71 17.48 -5.61
CA TYR A 26 -20.33 18.21 -4.40
C TYR A 26 -20.19 17.30 -3.19
N LEU A 27 -21.14 16.38 -2.91
CA LEU A 27 -21.07 15.55 -1.70
C LEU A 27 -19.93 14.53 -1.70
N LEU A 28 -19.54 13.98 -2.86
CA LEU A 28 -18.45 13.00 -2.95
C LEU A 28 -17.15 13.52 -3.58
N GLY A 29 -17.13 14.73 -4.15
CA GLY A 29 -15.97 15.30 -4.83
C GLY A 29 -14.79 15.67 -3.93
N ASP A 30 -13.71 16.11 -4.56
CA ASP A 30 -12.46 16.53 -3.93
C ASP A 30 -12.39 18.05 -3.66
N GLU A 31 -13.33 18.84 -4.21
CA GLU A 31 -13.40 20.31 -4.12
C GLU A 31 -13.82 20.85 -2.72
N PHE A 32 -13.67 20.05 -1.67
CA PHE A 32 -13.88 20.53 -0.30
C PHE A 32 -12.64 21.24 0.22
N GLU A 33 -12.77 22.52 0.57
CA GLU A 33 -11.71 23.37 1.12
C GLU A 33 -10.95 22.78 2.34
N LYS A 34 -11.53 21.77 3.01
CA LYS A 34 -10.98 21.10 4.20
C LYS A 34 -11.32 19.62 4.20
N SER A 35 -10.29 18.77 4.21
CA SER A 35 -10.38 17.38 4.68
C SER A 35 -10.08 17.34 6.18
N TRP A 36 -10.78 16.49 6.93
CA TRP A 36 -10.52 16.33 8.36
C TRP A 36 -9.76 15.03 8.66
N ASP A 37 -8.91 15.06 9.69
CA ASP A 37 -8.38 13.83 10.28
C ASP A 37 -9.53 13.08 10.96
N THR A 38 -10.00 12.01 10.33
CA THR A 38 -11.15 11.21 10.76
C THR A 38 -10.97 10.59 12.13
N ASN A 39 -9.73 10.43 12.61
CA ASN A 39 -9.41 9.91 13.94
C ASN A 39 -9.61 10.96 15.05
N LYS A 40 -9.80 12.23 14.69
CA LYS A 40 -9.95 13.36 15.63
C LYS A 40 -11.34 14.01 15.61
N LEU A 41 -12.27 13.51 14.78
CA LEU A 41 -13.63 14.07 14.65
C LEU A 41 -14.47 13.91 15.93
N SER A 42 -15.21 14.95 16.30
CA SER A 42 -16.17 14.91 17.40
C SER A 42 -17.50 14.31 16.92
N LEU A 43 -17.60 12.98 16.99
CA LEU A 43 -18.72 12.21 16.43
C LEU A 43 -19.90 12.04 17.43
N PRO A 44 -21.16 12.01 16.96
CA PRO A 44 -22.32 11.65 17.78
C PRO A 44 -22.17 10.26 18.43
N PRO A 45 -22.76 10.03 19.63
CA PRO A 45 -22.66 8.74 20.30
C PRO A 45 -23.26 7.61 19.47
N LYS A 46 -22.52 6.50 19.36
CA LYS A 46 -22.88 5.33 18.54
C LYS A 46 -24.19 4.71 19.02
N ALA A 47 -25.06 4.35 18.08
CA ALA A 47 -26.36 3.77 18.38
C ALA A 47 -26.27 2.26 18.65
N SER A 48 -26.87 1.81 19.75
CA SER A 48 -27.12 0.39 20.04
C SER A 48 -28.34 -0.13 19.26
N PRO A 49 -28.39 -1.43 18.91
CA PRO A 49 -29.59 -2.04 18.33
C PRO A 49 -30.80 -1.93 19.27
N LEU A 50 -31.98 -1.75 18.68
CA LEU A 50 -33.27 -1.67 19.36
C LEU A 50 -34.13 -2.91 19.12
N PHE A 51 -33.95 -3.59 17.97
CA PHE A 51 -34.75 -4.74 17.55
C PHE A 51 -33.89 -5.96 17.15
N CYS A 52 -34.46 -7.16 17.28
CA CYS A 52 -34.02 -8.40 16.63
C CYS A 52 -35.23 -9.16 16.04
N TYR A 53 -35.05 -10.21 15.23
CA TYR A 53 -36.17 -10.82 14.46
C TYR A 53 -36.09 -12.36 14.22
N LYS A 54 -37.24 -12.99 13.89
CA LYS A 54 -37.43 -14.45 13.64
C LYS A 54 -38.53 -14.70 12.57
N ARG A 55 -38.44 -15.72 11.68
CA ARG A 55 -39.25 -15.87 10.42
C ARG A 55 -40.62 -16.62 10.52
N ARG A 56 -41.68 -16.20 9.78
CA ARG A 56 -43.01 -16.88 9.55
C ARG A 56 -43.70 -16.53 8.17
N TYR A 57 -45.03 -16.69 7.97
CA TYR A 57 -45.75 -16.65 6.65
C TYR A 57 -47.24 -16.10 6.63
N ALA A 58 -47.72 -15.63 5.44
CA ALA A 58 -49.13 -15.30 4.99
C ALA A 58 -49.86 -13.99 5.50
N ARG A 59 -50.80 -13.27 4.82
CA ARG A 59 -51.26 -13.04 3.38
C ARG A 59 -52.10 -11.71 3.22
N THR A 60 -52.58 -11.35 2.01
CA THR A 60 -52.99 -9.99 1.47
C THR A 60 -54.51 -9.61 1.38
N VAL A 61 -54.88 -8.32 1.14
CA VAL A 61 -56.10 -7.73 0.43
C VAL A 61 -56.16 -6.16 0.56
N HIS A 62 -57.10 -5.35 0.00
CA HIS A 62 -57.17 -4.67 -1.34
C HIS A 62 -57.98 -3.32 -1.30
N SER A 63 -58.04 -2.54 -2.40
CA SER A 63 -58.34 -1.08 -2.50
C SER A 63 -59.72 -0.64 -3.13
N PRO A 64 -60.07 0.68 -3.21
CA PRO A 64 -61.34 1.23 -3.74
C PRO A 64 -61.26 2.15 -4.99
N GLN A 65 -62.41 2.60 -5.52
CA GLN A 65 -62.59 3.44 -6.74
C GLN A 65 -63.04 4.90 -6.47
N MET A 66 -63.19 5.71 -7.53
CA MET A 66 -63.02 7.19 -7.53
C MET A 66 -63.81 7.93 -8.64
N SER A 67 -64.08 9.23 -8.48
CA SER A 67 -64.73 10.09 -9.50
C SER A 67 -64.18 11.54 -9.60
N TYR A 68 -64.20 12.11 -10.82
CA TYR A 68 -63.93 13.51 -11.24
C TYR A 68 -62.53 14.17 -11.03
N LYS A 69 -62.17 15.10 -11.94
CA LYS A 69 -60.95 15.95 -11.95
C LYS A 69 -61.29 17.36 -12.46
N ARG A 70 -60.62 18.41 -11.96
CA ARG A 70 -60.61 19.75 -12.57
C ARG A 70 -59.27 20.44 -12.37
N GLU A 71 -58.57 20.71 -13.46
CA GLU A 71 -57.28 21.41 -13.44
C GLU A 71 -57.46 22.93 -13.30
N LEU A 72 -56.62 23.58 -12.48
CA LEU A 72 -56.67 25.03 -12.21
C LEU A 72 -55.23 25.55 -12.04
N GLU A 73 -54.90 26.64 -12.74
CA GLU A 73 -53.74 27.52 -12.44
C GLU A 73 -52.42 26.78 -12.15
N ASN A 74 -51.99 25.91 -13.07
CA ASN A 74 -50.75 25.11 -12.99
C ASN A 74 -50.62 24.22 -11.74
N ARG A 75 -51.72 23.89 -11.05
CA ARG A 75 -51.75 22.92 -9.94
C ARG A 75 -52.88 21.90 -10.12
N LEU A 76 -52.56 20.61 -9.97
CA LEU A 76 -53.57 19.56 -10.06
C LEU A 76 -54.37 19.49 -8.76
N SER A 77 -55.48 20.23 -8.71
CA SER A 77 -56.53 20.04 -7.71
C SER A 77 -57.50 18.95 -8.15
N VAL A 78 -57.88 18.07 -7.22
CA VAL A 78 -58.79 16.95 -7.49
C VAL A 78 -59.87 16.92 -6.42
N ARG A 79 -61.14 16.80 -6.83
CA ARG A 79 -62.21 16.41 -5.94
C ARG A 79 -62.15 14.90 -5.78
N ALA A 80 -61.97 14.46 -4.56
CA ALA A 80 -62.11 13.09 -4.17
C ALA A 80 -63.55 12.77 -3.79
N THR A 81 -63.95 11.53 -4.03
CA THR A 81 -65.20 10.91 -3.56
C THR A 81 -64.94 9.42 -3.37
N LEU A 82 -64.86 8.99 -2.10
CA LEU A 82 -64.73 7.59 -1.72
C LEU A 82 -66.14 7.01 -1.48
N LYS A 83 -66.41 5.79 -1.95
CA LYS A 83 -67.61 5.03 -1.57
C LYS A 83 -67.29 4.08 -0.41
N LEU A 84 -68.07 4.14 0.66
CA LEU A 84 -68.03 3.13 1.72
C LEU A 84 -68.74 1.86 1.28
N LYS A 85 -68.10 0.70 1.45
CA LYS A 85 -68.68 -0.60 1.13
C LYS A 85 -70.03 -0.78 1.83
N SER A 86 -71.02 -1.30 1.12
CA SER A 86 -72.36 -1.61 1.62
C SER A 86 -72.32 -2.28 3.01
N GLY A 87 -73.18 -1.80 3.92
CA GLY A 87 -73.19 -2.18 5.33
C GLY A 87 -72.19 -1.43 6.22
N LYS A 88 -71.38 -0.50 5.71
CA LYS A 88 -70.60 0.45 6.51
C LYS A 88 -71.07 1.88 6.30
N THR A 89 -71.30 2.58 7.42
CA THR A 89 -71.59 4.01 7.47
C THR A 89 -70.63 4.73 8.42
N LEU A 90 -70.48 6.03 8.24
CA LEU A 90 -69.81 6.95 9.16
C LEU A 90 -70.71 8.16 9.39
N ASP A 91 -71.00 8.48 10.65
CA ASP A 91 -71.59 9.75 11.02
C ASP A 91 -70.52 10.84 11.02
N TYR A 92 -70.76 11.92 10.27
CA TYR A 92 -69.93 13.12 10.20
C TYR A 92 -70.77 14.33 9.76
N LEU A 93 -70.22 15.52 9.87
CA LEU A 93 -70.76 16.79 9.37
C LEU A 93 -69.81 17.42 8.33
N PRO A 94 -70.31 18.18 7.34
CA PRO A 94 -69.45 18.95 6.44
C PRO A 94 -68.52 19.88 7.23
N GLY A 95 -67.20 19.75 7.01
CA GLY A 95 -66.16 20.38 7.84
C GLY A 95 -65.35 19.41 8.70
N ASP A 96 -65.87 18.21 8.98
CA ASP A 96 -65.12 17.16 9.67
C ASP A 96 -63.94 16.66 8.83
N SER A 97 -62.95 16.03 9.49
CA SER A 97 -61.72 15.56 8.84
C SER A 97 -61.66 14.03 8.73
N ILE A 98 -61.47 13.52 7.52
CA ILE A 98 -61.09 12.11 7.26
C ILE A 98 -59.56 11.98 7.21
N SER A 99 -59.00 11.03 7.95
CA SER A 99 -57.58 10.69 7.91
C SER A 99 -57.32 9.50 6.98
N ILE A 100 -56.52 9.71 5.94
CA ILE A 100 -56.20 8.69 4.93
C ILE A 100 -54.74 8.24 5.12
N LEU A 101 -54.53 6.95 5.38
CA LEU A 101 -53.20 6.33 5.36
C LEU A 101 -52.85 5.93 3.92
N PRO A 102 -51.81 6.51 3.29
CA PRO A 102 -51.40 6.15 1.94
C PRO A 102 -50.46 4.94 1.91
N GLU A 103 -50.17 4.46 0.70
CA GLU A 103 -49.04 3.55 0.46
C GLU A 103 -47.84 4.33 -0.08
N ASN A 104 -46.62 3.93 0.26
CA ASN A 104 -45.42 4.41 -0.42
C ASN A 104 -45.37 3.90 -1.86
N ASN A 105 -44.71 4.66 -2.75
CA ASN A 105 -44.58 4.27 -4.16
C ASN A 105 -43.81 2.94 -4.29
N ALA A 106 -44.44 1.93 -4.88
CA ALA A 106 -43.88 0.60 -5.11
C ALA A 106 -42.52 0.60 -5.86
N GLN A 107 -42.26 1.57 -6.75
CA GLN A 107 -40.95 1.71 -7.40
C GLN A 107 -39.87 2.16 -6.41
N THR A 108 -40.19 3.13 -5.55
CA THR A 108 -39.31 3.59 -4.46
C THR A 108 -39.05 2.47 -3.45
N VAL A 109 -40.08 1.70 -3.08
CA VAL A 109 -39.93 0.54 -2.19
C VAL A 109 -39.06 -0.54 -2.85
N ALA A 110 -39.27 -0.85 -4.14
CA ALA A 110 -38.46 -1.83 -4.87
C ALA A 110 -36.98 -1.41 -4.97
N TRP A 111 -36.70 -0.15 -5.32
CA TRP A 111 -35.35 0.41 -5.35
C TRP A 111 -34.70 0.36 -3.95
N LEU A 112 -35.40 0.84 -2.91
CA LEU A 112 -34.88 0.83 -1.54
C LEU A 112 -34.53 -0.59 -1.09
N LEU A 113 -35.35 -1.59 -1.41
CA LEU A 113 -35.06 -3.00 -1.10
C LEU A 113 -33.79 -3.54 -1.79
N GLN A 114 -33.42 -3.02 -2.96
CA GLN A 114 -32.16 -3.36 -3.65
C GLN A 114 -30.92 -2.67 -3.03
N ARG A 115 -31.13 -1.63 -2.21
CA ARG A 115 -30.07 -0.88 -1.52
C ARG A 115 -29.76 -1.42 -0.11
N LEU A 116 -30.56 -2.34 0.45
CA LEU A 116 -30.41 -2.86 1.81
C LEU A 116 -29.73 -4.23 1.88
N THR A 117 -29.13 -4.57 3.02
CA THR A 117 -28.89 -5.98 3.37
C THR A 117 -30.13 -6.59 4.02
N LEU A 118 -30.52 -7.77 3.55
CA LEU A 118 -31.64 -8.56 4.08
C LEU A 118 -31.22 -9.51 5.23
N ASP A 119 -29.93 -9.49 5.58
CA ASP A 119 -29.29 -10.28 6.63
C ASP A 119 -29.56 -11.79 6.50
N SER A 120 -30.52 -12.34 7.25
CA SER A 120 -30.94 -13.76 7.16
C SER A 120 -32.35 -13.99 6.58
N LEU A 121 -33.01 -12.93 6.08
CA LEU A 121 -34.20 -13.08 5.24
C LEU A 121 -33.79 -13.57 3.84
N HIS A 122 -34.62 -14.40 3.21
CA HIS A 122 -34.37 -14.87 1.83
C HIS A 122 -34.68 -13.78 0.80
N ASP A 123 -35.76 -13.05 1.05
CA ASP A 123 -36.27 -11.96 0.23
C ASP A 123 -37.01 -10.93 1.13
N ALA A 124 -37.53 -9.86 0.53
CA ALA A 124 -38.25 -8.81 1.25
C ALA A 124 -39.69 -9.20 1.67
N ASP A 125 -40.19 -10.34 1.22
CA ASP A 125 -41.56 -10.83 1.43
C ASP A 125 -41.63 -11.98 2.45
N THR A 126 -40.47 -12.51 2.83
CA THR A 126 -40.21 -13.39 3.96
C THR A 126 -40.69 -12.70 5.24
N LEU A 127 -41.76 -13.19 5.87
CA LEU A 127 -42.25 -12.53 7.08
C LEU A 127 -41.33 -12.78 8.27
N PHE A 128 -41.27 -11.82 9.19
CA PHE A 128 -40.64 -11.97 10.49
C PHE A 128 -41.50 -11.38 11.62
N THR A 129 -41.31 -11.89 12.82
CA THR A 129 -41.68 -11.25 14.09
C THR A 129 -40.44 -10.61 14.68
N HIS A 130 -40.56 -9.38 15.21
CA HIS A 130 -39.49 -8.69 15.91
C HIS A 130 -39.64 -8.76 17.43
N GLU A 131 -38.53 -8.65 18.15
CA GLU A 131 -38.46 -8.50 19.60
C GLU A 131 -37.71 -7.19 19.93
N VAL A 132 -38.26 -6.40 20.86
CA VAL A 132 -37.65 -5.13 21.30
C VAL A 132 -36.69 -5.42 22.44
N ILE A 133 -35.40 -5.09 22.25
CA ILE A 133 -34.34 -5.58 23.15
C ILE A 133 -34.36 -4.84 24.49
N ALA A 134 -34.35 -3.50 24.48
CA ALA A 134 -34.73 -2.64 25.61
C ALA A 134 -34.71 -1.15 25.24
N THR A 135 -35.74 -0.39 25.61
CA THR A 135 -35.67 1.09 25.72
C THR A 135 -36.52 1.62 26.87
N LYS A 136 -35.93 2.44 27.75
CA LYS A 136 -36.68 3.28 28.70
C LYS A 136 -36.97 4.71 28.19
N HIS A 137 -36.38 5.11 27.06
CA HIS A 137 -36.25 6.52 26.65
C HIS A 137 -36.38 6.80 25.14
N ARG A 138 -37.08 5.96 24.36
CA ARG A 138 -37.41 6.27 22.95
C ARG A 138 -38.83 5.84 22.65
N SER A 139 -39.61 6.70 21.98
CA SER A 139 -40.85 6.31 21.34
C SER A 139 -40.54 5.31 20.22
N LEU A 140 -41.17 4.14 20.27
CA LEU A 140 -41.04 3.13 19.24
C LEU A 140 -42.08 3.39 18.13
N PRO A 141 -41.80 3.02 16.87
CA PRO A 141 -42.82 3.04 15.82
C PRO A 141 -43.98 2.10 16.17
N GLU A 142 -45.20 2.48 15.81
CA GLU A 142 -46.43 1.72 16.12
C GLU A 142 -46.37 0.25 15.68
N TRP A 143 -45.78 -0.03 14.51
CA TRP A 143 -45.61 -1.38 13.98
C TRP A 143 -44.74 -2.28 14.89
N SER A 144 -43.90 -1.71 15.75
CA SER A 144 -43.09 -2.47 16.71
C SER A 144 -43.94 -3.17 17.79
N HIS A 145 -45.20 -2.76 17.97
CA HIS A 145 -46.14 -3.41 18.87
C HIS A 145 -46.89 -4.59 18.20
N PHE A 146 -46.74 -4.78 16.89
CA PHE A 146 -47.41 -5.88 16.19
C PHE A 146 -46.72 -7.21 16.51
N THR A 147 -47.48 -8.14 17.10
CA THR A 147 -47.02 -9.51 17.43
C THR A 147 -47.25 -10.51 16.30
N SER A 148 -48.05 -10.14 15.29
CA SER A 148 -48.19 -10.88 14.04
C SER A 148 -46.93 -10.75 13.17
N PRO A 149 -46.53 -11.80 12.42
CA PRO A 149 -45.43 -11.68 11.46
C PRO A 149 -45.72 -10.67 10.35
N LEU A 150 -44.70 -9.92 9.92
CA LEU A 150 -44.78 -8.87 8.89
C LEU A 150 -43.65 -9.08 7.86
N SER A 151 -43.84 -8.68 6.61
CA SER A 151 -42.72 -8.62 5.66
C SER A 151 -42.04 -7.25 5.68
N LEU A 152 -40.76 -7.20 5.27
CA LEU A 152 -40.06 -5.94 5.09
C LEU A 152 -40.75 -5.07 4.02
N ARG A 153 -41.21 -5.68 2.92
CA ARG A 153 -41.99 -4.97 1.89
C ARG A 153 -43.26 -4.36 2.47
N TYR A 154 -43.99 -5.07 3.34
CA TYR A 154 -45.19 -4.56 3.99
C TYR A 154 -44.86 -3.34 4.85
N LEU A 155 -43.85 -3.45 5.73
CA LEU A 155 -43.41 -2.34 6.59
C LEU A 155 -43.01 -1.10 5.79
N LEU A 156 -42.24 -1.25 4.71
CA LEU A 156 -41.82 -0.14 3.86
C LEU A 156 -42.94 0.40 2.95
N THR A 157 -43.98 -0.39 2.67
CA THR A 157 -45.13 0.07 1.85
C THR A 157 -46.18 0.80 2.68
N TYR A 158 -46.51 0.30 3.88
CA TYR A 158 -47.68 0.75 4.66
C TYR A 158 -47.35 1.37 6.02
N CYS A 159 -46.17 1.11 6.60
CA CYS A 159 -45.91 1.40 8.02
C CYS A 159 -44.80 2.43 8.28
N CYS A 160 -43.93 2.73 7.31
CA CYS A 160 -42.77 3.62 7.50
C CYS A 160 -42.83 4.84 6.56
N GLU A 161 -42.57 6.05 7.05
CA GLU A 161 -42.33 7.20 6.17
C GLU A 161 -40.91 7.12 5.64
N LEU A 162 -40.74 7.01 4.31
CA LEU A 162 -39.41 6.82 3.70
C LEU A 162 -38.67 8.14 3.47
N TYR A 163 -39.41 9.20 3.14
CA TYR A 163 -38.87 10.51 2.75
C TYR A 163 -38.63 11.40 3.97
N ILE A 164 -37.76 10.94 4.89
CA ILE A 164 -37.38 11.72 6.08
C ILE A 164 -36.18 12.62 5.81
N PRO A 165 -36.13 13.83 6.40
CA PRO A 165 -34.93 14.66 6.40
C PRO A 165 -33.82 13.95 7.18
N VAL A 166 -32.60 13.97 6.65
CA VAL A 166 -31.46 13.29 7.27
C VAL A 166 -30.90 14.13 8.42
N THR A 167 -30.39 13.47 9.46
CA THR A 167 -29.70 14.13 10.58
C THR A 167 -28.27 13.63 10.69
N ARG A 168 -27.38 14.44 11.29
CA ARG A 168 -26.00 14.04 11.57
C ARG A 168 -25.89 12.70 12.33
N ARG A 169 -26.86 12.37 13.20
CA ARG A 169 -26.92 11.06 13.88
C ARG A 169 -27.23 9.90 12.93
N ILE A 170 -28.07 10.12 11.91
CA ILE A 170 -28.34 9.13 10.87
C ILE A 170 -27.09 8.92 10.01
N LEU A 171 -26.41 9.99 9.57
CA LEU A 171 -25.15 9.89 8.83
C LEU A 171 -24.08 9.11 9.62
N ARG A 172 -23.93 9.38 10.93
CA ARG A 172 -23.01 8.62 11.79
C ARG A 172 -23.36 7.13 11.82
N LEU A 173 -24.63 6.76 11.79
CA LEU A 173 -25.06 5.36 11.77
C LEU A 173 -24.77 4.72 10.40
N LEU A 174 -25.13 5.40 9.29
CA LEU A 174 -24.92 4.92 7.92
C LEU A 174 -23.44 4.69 7.56
N ALA A 175 -22.52 5.47 8.15
CA ALA A 175 -21.08 5.31 7.95
C ALA A 175 -20.54 3.92 8.35
N ASP A 176 -21.18 3.21 9.27
CA ASP A 176 -20.81 1.84 9.67
C ASP A 176 -21.30 0.76 8.65
N TYR A 177 -22.02 1.17 7.60
CA TYR A 177 -22.64 0.29 6.60
C TYR A 177 -22.17 0.58 5.16
N CYS A 178 -20.99 1.16 5.00
CA CYS A 178 -20.35 1.32 3.69
C CYS A 178 -19.47 0.10 3.40
N PHE A 179 -19.72 -0.57 2.28
CA PHE A 179 -18.96 -1.74 1.81
C PHE A 179 -18.61 -1.56 0.33
N ASP A 180 -17.41 -1.97 -0.07
CA ASP A 180 -16.97 -1.84 -1.46
C ASP A 180 -17.78 -2.77 -2.38
N ASP A 181 -18.18 -2.23 -3.54
CA ASP A 181 -18.75 -3.00 -4.64
C ASP A 181 -18.01 -2.70 -5.94
N ASN A 182 -18.05 -3.63 -6.89
CA ASN A 182 -17.33 -3.53 -8.17
C ASN A 182 -18.02 -2.55 -9.16
N VAL A 183 -18.82 -1.61 -8.67
CA VAL A 183 -19.69 -0.73 -9.46
C VAL A 183 -19.46 0.75 -9.10
N SER A 184 -19.18 1.06 -7.84
CA SER A 184 -18.90 2.44 -7.44
C SER A 184 -17.53 2.94 -7.94
N PRO A 185 -17.46 4.15 -8.54
CA PRO A 185 -16.19 4.81 -8.85
C PRO A 185 -15.51 5.44 -7.61
N VAL A 186 -16.15 5.41 -6.43
CA VAL A 186 -15.64 6.01 -5.19
C VAL A 186 -15.67 4.96 -4.08
N SER A 187 -14.49 4.60 -3.54
CA SER A 187 -14.36 3.54 -2.55
C SER A 187 -15.24 3.73 -1.31
N ALA A 188 -15.65 2.63 -0.70
CA ALA A 188 -16.51 2.63 0.47
C ALA A 188 -15.84 3.31 1.67
N GLU A 189 -14.51 3.25 1.80
CA GLU A 189 -13.79 4.01 2.81
C GLU A 189 -13.95 5.54 2.60
N ARG A 190 -13.79 6.04 1.36
CA ARG A 190 -13.98 7.47 1.07
C ARG A 190 -15.42 7.91 1.33
N GLN A 191 -16.40 7.10 0.95
CA GLN A 191 -17.82 7.35 1.25
C GLN A 191 -18.11 7.35 2.77
N ARG A 192 -17.60 6.36 3.50
CA ARG A 192 -17.67 6.25 4.97
C ARG A 192 -17.07 7.46 5.66
N ASN A 193 -15.86 7.83 5.29
CA ASN A 193 -15.13 8.94 5.90
C ASN A 193 -15.88 10.26 5.68
N ARG A 194 -16.42 10.50 4.48
CA ARG A 194 -17.28 11.65 4.18
C ARG A 194 -18.59 11.67 5.00
N LEU A 195 -19.24 10.51 5.22
CA LEU A 195 -20.40 10.41 6.13
C LEU A 195 -20.03 10.73 7.59
N LEU A 196 -18.84 10.32 8.04
CA LEU A 196 -18.32 10.67 9.37
C LEU A 196 -18.06 12.18 9.50
N GLU A 197 -17.42 12.80 8.51
CA GLU A 197 -17.19 14.25 8.46
C GLU A 197 -18.51 15.03 8.56
N PHE A 198 -19.50 14.75 7.71
CA PHE A 198 -20.82 15.39 7.80
C PHE A 198 -21.54 15.13 9.13
N SER A 199 -21.29 14.00 9.79
CA SER A 199 -21.88 13.69 11.10
C SER A 199 -21.25 14.45 12.28
N SER A 200 -20.00 14.88 12.12
CA SER A 200 -19.16 15.44 13.18
C SER A 200 -19.61 16.83 13.67
N ALA A 201 -19.05 17.33 14.77
CA ALA A 201 -19.23 18.71 15.21
C ALA A 201 -18.57 19.71 14.26
N GLU A 202 -17.40 19.34 13.74
CA GLU A 202 -16.55 20.15 12.86
C GLU A 202 -17.23 20.37 11.49
N GLY A 203 -17.81 19.32 10.93
CA GLY A 203 -18.54 19.33 9.66
C GLY A 203 -19.96 19.92 9.74
N LYS A 204 -20.39 20.47 10.90
CA LYS A 204 -21.75 21.02 11.08
C LYS A 204 -22.15 21.99 9.97
N LYS A 205 -21.30 22.96 9.62
CA LYS A 205 -21.57 23.95 8.56
C LYS A 205 -21.72 23.32 7.17
N MET A 206 -21.02 22.21 6.92
CA MET A 206 -21.09 21.49 5.64
C MET A 206 -22.39 20.69 5.56
N PHE A 207 -22.78 20.04 6.65
CA PHE A 207 -24.09 19.40 6.77
C PHE A 207 -25.24 20.41 6.57
N GLU A 208 -25.13 21.60 7.18
CA GLU A 208 -26.10 22.68 6.98
C GLU A 208 -26.15 23.15 5.50
N LYS A 209 -25.00 23.42 4.87
CA LYS A 209 -24.90 23.91 3.48
C LYS A 209 -25.33 22.88 2.42
N TYR A 210 -24.89 21.63 2.53
CA TYR A 210 -24.99 20.63 1.44
C TYR A 210 -26.06 19.56 1.65
N ILE A 211 -26.64 19.43 2.85
CA ILE A 211 -27.66 18.39 3.17
C ILE A 211 -28.95 19.04 3.69
N GLN A 212 -28.85 19.97 4.64
CA GLN A 212 -30.04 20.56 5.28
C GLN A 212 -30.70 21.67 4.44
N ILE A 213 -29.92 22.62 3.89
CA ILE A 213 -30.46 23.70 3.04
C ILE A 213 -31.07 23.16 1.72
N PRO A 214 -30.49 22.15 1.05
CA PRO A 214 -31.12 21.51 -0.12
C PRO A 214 -32.24 20.51 0.20
N ASP A 215 -32.64 20.36 1.47
CA ASP A 215 -33.66 19.41 1.98
C ASP A 215 -33.47 17.94 1.52
N LEU A 216 -32.23 17.44 1.58
CA LEU A 216 -31.91 16.08 1.16
C LEU A 216 -32.51 15.05 2.14
N ASN A 217 -33.30 14.13 1.59
CA ASN A 217 -33.93 13.06 2.36
C ASN A 217 -33.08 11.78 2.38
N LEU A 218 -33.46 10.82 3.23
CA LEU A 218 -32.70 9.57 3.44
C LEU A 218 -32.43 8.80 2.16
N LEU A 219 -33.38 8.79 1.21
CA LEU A 219 -33.23 8.05 -0.04
C LEU A 219 -32.26 8.75 -1.00
N ASP A 220 -32.22 10.09 -0.98
CA ASP A 220 -31.23 10.86 -1.74
C ASP A 220 -29.81 10.55 -1.23
N ILE A 221 -29.62 10.50 0.09
CA ILE A 221 -28.34 10.09 0.70
C ILE A 221 -28.00 8.63 0.37
N LEU A 222 -28.95 7.69 0.43
CA LEU A 222 -28.73 6.30 0.03
C LEU A 222 -28.53 6.12 -1.49
N SER A 223 -28.86 7.11 -2.31
CA SER A 223 -28.56 7.14 -3.75
C SER A 223 -27.18 7.72 -4.04
N ILE A 224 -26.77 8.77 -3.32
CA ILE A 224 -25.48 9.44 -3.53
C ILE A 224 -24.34 8.61 -2.94
N PHE A 225 -24.53 8.05 -1.74
CA PHE A 225 -23.56 7.15 -1.10
C PHE A 225 -23.80 5.70 -1.55
N SER A 226 -23.40 5.40 -2.79
CA SER A 226 -23.64 4.11 -3.47
C SER A 226 -23.17 2.87 -2.70
N CYS A 227 -22.07 2.97 -1.95
CA CYS A 227 -21.51 1.88 -1.13
C CYS A 227 -22.26 1.68 0.19
N CYS A 228 -23.13 2.62 0.60
CA CYS A 228 -23.90 2.49 1.83
C CYS A 228 -25.06 1.49 1.65
N ARG A 229 -24.91 0.30 2.23
CA ARG A 229 -25.90 -0.79 2.22
C ARG A 229 -26.32 -1.11 3.67
N PRO A 230 -27.16 -0.28 4.32
CA PRO A 230 -27.59 -0.54 5.69
C PRO A 230 -28.49 -1.77 5.77
N SER A 231 -28.44 -2.50 6.90
CA SER A 231 -29.35 -3.62 7.08
C SER A 231 -30.77 -3.17 7.34
N PHE A 232 -31.74 -4.01 6.98
CA PHE A 232 -33.15 -3.63 7.08
C PHE A 232 -33.57 -3.32 8.53
N ILE A 233 -32.99 -3.97 9.55
CA ILE A 233 -33.24 -3.62 10.96
C ILE A 233 -32.79 -2.18 11.23
N ARG A 234 -31.58 -1.81 10.77
CA ARG A 234 -31.01 -0.47 10.98
C ARG A 234 -31.82 0.60 10.28
N LEU A 235 -32.36 0.30 9.09
CA LEU A 235 -33.33 1.16 8.43
C LEU A 235 -34.59 1.33 9.30
N LEU A 236 -35.18 0.24 9.80
CA LEU A 236 -36.37 0.28 10.67
C LEU A 236 -36.13 0.99 12.03
N GLU A 237 -34.89 1.11 12.50
CA GLU A 237 -34.51 1.92 13.67
C GLU A 237 -34.39 3.43 13.36
N ILE A 238 -34.27 3.78 12.08
CA ILE A 238 -34.20 5.16 11.56
C ILE A 238 -35.60 5.67 11.19
N LEU A 239 -36.41 4.85 10.50
CA LEU A 239 -37.68 5.27 9.92
C LEU A 239 -38.80 5.43 10.98
N PRO A 240 -39.52 6.57 11.01
CA PRO A 240 -40.72 6.76 11.83
C PRO A 240 -41.96 6.15 11.16
N THR A 241 -43.05 5.99 11.93
CA THR A 241 -44.34 5.51 11.41
C THR A 241 -44.88 6.40 10.27
N LEU A 242 -45.36 5.79 9.19
CA LEU A 242 -46.07 6.46 8.10
C LEU A 242 -47.35 7.13 8.63
N GLN A 243 -47.42 8.45 8.60
CA GLN A 243 -48.56 9.17 9.16
C GLN A 243 -49.78 9.18 8.20
N PRO A 244 -51.01 9.00 8.70
CA PRO A 244 -52.22 9.37 7.98
C PRO A 244 -52.22 10.87 7.61
N ARG A 245 -52.87 11.22 6.51
CA ARG A 245 -53.04 12.61 6.06
C ARG A 245 -54.52 12.98 6.13
N SER A 246 -54.82 14.08 6.83
CA SER A 246 -56.19 14.54 7.06
C SER A 246 -56.70 15.42 5.91
N TYR A 247 -57.96 15.21 5.50
CA TYR A 247 -58.67 16.01 4.50
C TYR A 247 -60.07 16.37 5.00
N THR A 248 -60.54 17.57 4.68
CA THR A 248 -61.89 18.04 5.06
C THR A 248 -62.98 17.43 4.18
N LEU A 249 -64.01 16.87 4.80
CA LEU A 249 -65.20 16.35 4.13
C LEU A 249 -66.14 17.49 3.72
N ILE A 250 -66.58 17.48 2.45
CA ILE A 250 -67.28 18.61 1.82
C ILE A 250 -68.75 18.35 1.44
N ASN A 251 -69.21 17.10 1.44
CA ASN A 251 -70.62 16.76 1.20
C ASN A 251 -71.35 16.45 2.51
N PRO A 252 -72.68 16.63 2.57
CA PRO A 252 -73.47 16.14 3.70
C PRO A 252 -73.59 14.61 3.66
N VAL A 253 -73.86 14.02 4.82
CA VAL A 253 -74.33 12.63 4.92
C VAL A 253 -75.76 12.57 4.38
N ASP A 254 -75.94 11.96 3.21
CA ASP A 254 -77.27 11.57 2.77
C ASP A 254 -77.73 10.33 3.57
N LYS A 255 -78.84 10.48 4.30
CA LYS A 255 -79.46 9.41 5.11
C LYS A 255 -80.76 8.86 4.48
N GLN A 256 -81.09 9.26 3.26
CA GLN A 256 -82.34 8.91 2.58
C GLN A 256 -82.16 7.84 1.49
N LEU A 257 -80.95 7.69 0.92
CA LEU A 257 -80.69 6.63 -0.07
C LEU A 257 -80.31 5.29 0.58
N SER A 258 -80.75 4.21 -0.06
CA SER A 258 -80.31 2.82 0.18
C SER A 258 -78.97 2.49 -0.51
N CYS A 259 -78.16 3.51 -0.84
CA CYS A 259 -76.90 3.35 -1.58
C CYS A 259 -75.67 3.28 -0.65
N GLU A 260 -74.52 2.97 -1.23
CA GLU A 260 -73.22 3.13 -0.56
C GLU A 260 -72.96 4.61 -0.23
N GLN A 261 -72.52 4.89 0.99
CA GLN A 261 -72.30 6.26 1.48
C GLN A 261 -71.07 6.87 0.80
N GLU A 262 -71.20 8.10 0.31
CA GLU A 262 -70.11 8.85 -0.33
C GLU A 262 -69.43 9.83 0.63
N LEU A 263 -68.09 9.83 0.60
CA LEU A 263 -67.20 10.71 1.37
C LEU A 263 -66.36 11.53 0.40
N SER A 264 -66.75 12.78 0.18
CA SER A 264 -66.06 13.70 -0.74
C SER A 264 -65.15 14.66 0.00
N PHE A 265 -63.96 14.89 -0.55
CA PHE A 265 -62.99 15.89 -0.09
C PHE A 265 -62.30 16.54 -1.29
N ILE A 266 -61.43 17.52 -1.07
CA ILE A 266 -60.59 18.11 -2.12
C ILE A 266 -59.15 18.08 -1.66
N PHE A 267 -58.24 17.73 -2.58
CA PHE A 267 -56.80 17.89 -2.37
C PHE A 267 -56.15 18.57 -3.57
N THR A 268 -54.99 19.18 -3.33
CA THR A 268 -54.09 19.66 -4.39
C THR A 268 -52.85 18.79 -4.38
N ARG A 269 -52.40 18.32 -5.54
CA ARG A 269 -51.20 17.51 -5.67
C ARG A 269 -49.98 18.33 -5.23
N VAL A 270 -49.23 17.80 -4.27
CA VAL A 270 -47.94 18.37 -3.86
C VAL A 270 -46.90 17.89 -4.87
N ASP A 271 -46.27 18.83 -5.57
CA ASP A 271 -45.27 18.56 -6.60
C ASP A 271 -43.89 19.04 -6.16
N PHE A 272 -42.88 18.18 -6.28
CA PHE A 272 -41.48 18.50 -6.03
C PHE A 272 -40.72 18.62 -7.35
N LYS A 273 -39.92 19.67 -7.48
CA LYS A 273 -39.04 19.87 -8.64
C LYS A 273 -37.66 19.31 -8.35
N TYR A 274 -37.14 18.51 -9.28
CA TYR A 274 -35.77 18.01 -9.31
C TYR A 274 -35.14 18.43 -10.65
N PRO A 275 -33.82 18.71 -10.72
CA PRO A 275 -33.14 19.05 -11.97
C PRO A 275 -33.37 18.01 -13.07
N GLU A 276 -33.50 18.46 -14.32
CA GLU A 276 -33.79 17.59 -15.46
C GLU A 276 -32.55 16.89 -16.07
N SER A 277 -31.35 17.17 -15.55
CA SER A 277 -30.07 16.61 -16.02
C SER A 277 -30.01 15.08 -15.95
N ASP A 278 -30.77 14.47 -15.04
CA ASP A 278 -30.79 13.02 -14.79
C ASP A 278 -31.59 12.21 -15.83
N LYS A 279 -31.33 12.44 -17.12
CA LYS A 279 -31.94 11.69 -18.24
C LYS A 279 -30.97 10.72 -18.94
N HIS A 280 -29.64 10.88 -18.85
CA HIS A 280 -28.67 10.02 -19.54
C HIS A 280 -27.59 9.36 -18.66
N VAL A 281 -27.96 8.29 -17.94
CA VAL A 281 -27.08 7.33 -17.23
C VAL A 281 -27.72 5.93 -17.37
N GLY A 282 -26.91 4.87 -17.33
CA GLY A 282 -27.29 3.49 -17.67
C GLY A 282 -28.36 2.82 -16.79
N LEU A 283 -28.79 1.64 -17.25
CA LEU A 283 -30.07 0.97 -16.90
C LEU A 283 -30.21 0.40 -15.47
N ILE A 284 -29.28 0.65 -14.55
CA ILE A 284 -29.16 -0.12 -13.29
C ILE A 284 -29.44 0.69 -12.03
N ASP A 285 -28.83 1.87 -11.85
CA ASP A 285 -28.89 2.63 -10.59
C ASP A 285 -29.33 4.08 -10.81
N ARG A 286 -30.64 4.28 -11.03
CA ARG A 286 -31.28 5.58 -10.79
C ARG A 286 -32.43 5.48 -9.81
N TYR A 287 -32.21 6.07 -8.64
CA TYR A 287 -33.21 6.34 -7.63
C TYR A 287 -34.41 7.08 -8.25
N PRO A 288 -35.65 6.57 -8.11
CA PRO A 288 -36.83 7.22 -8.64
C PRO A 288 -37.17 8.49 -7.84
N SER A 289 -36.70 9.65 -8.33
CA SER A 289 -36.86 10.96 -7.69
C SER A 289 -38.31 11.24 -7.31
N ARG A 290 -38.54 11.73 -6.08
CA ARG A 290 -39.88 11.91 -5.48
C ARG A 290 -40.69 13.03 -6.15
N ARG A 291 -41.27 12.81 -7.33
CA ARG A 291 -41.99 13.89 -8.04
C ARG A 291 -43.22 14.42 -7.29
N HIS A 292 -43.94 13.58 -6.53
CA HIS A 292 -45.18 13.96 -5.83
C HIS A 292 -45.16 13.63 -4.33
N GLY A 293 -45.96 14.35 -3.52
CA GLY A 293 -46.20 14.07 -2.10
C GLY A 293 -46.80 12.70 -1.83
N THR A 294 -46.37 12.02 -0.76
CA THR A 294 -46.65 10.59 -0.50
C THR A 294 -48.15 10.27 -0.60
N CYS A 295 -49.02 11.03 0.08
CA CYS A 295 -50.47 10.78 0.01
C CYS A 295 -51.12 11.32 -1.28
N THR A 296 -50.78 12.52 -1.73
CA THR A 296 -51.47 13.14 -2.89
C THR A 296 -51.12 12.47 -4.22
N GLY A 297 -49.87 12.01 -4.39
CA GLY A 297 -49.45 11.22 -5.55
C GLY A 297 -49.96 9.78 -5.52
N TRP A 298 -50.17 9.22 -4.32
CA TRP A 298 -50.82 7.92 -4.15
C TRP A 298 -52.32 7.99 -4.50
N LEU A 299 -53.03 9.00 -3.99
CA LEU A 299 -54.43 9.28 -4.35
C LEU A 299 -54.57 9.52 -5.86
N GLU A 300 -53.72 10.35 -6.45
CA GLU A 300 -53.66 10.56 -7.90
C GLU A 300 -53.49 9.24 -8.68
N LYS A 301 -52.51 8.41 -8.29
CA LYS A 301 -52.24 7.13 -8.95
C LYS A 301 -53.46 6.19 -8.91
N ILE A 302 -54.16 6.12 -7.77
CA ILE A 302 -55.40 5.33 -7.64
C ILE A 302 -56.54 5.98 -8.45
N TRP A 303 -56.63 7.31 -8.54
CA TRP A 303 -57.68 8.00 -9.30
C TRP A 303 -57.63 7.78 -10.81
N PHE A 304 -56.42 7.88 -11.38
CA PHE A 304 -56.23 7.94 -12.82
C PHE A 304 -55.64 6.66 -13.41
N GLY A 305 -55.13 5.75 -12.59
CA GLY A 305 -54.71 4.40 -13.00
C GLY A 305 -55.83 3.35 -13.01
N VAL A 306 -57.06 3.69 -12.60
CA VAL A 306 -58.17 2.72 -12.39
C VAL A 306 -59.43 3.04 -13.23
N ASN A 307 -59.55 4.25 -13.80
CA ASN A 307 -60.78 4.73 -14.42
C ASN A 307 -60.71 4.86 -15.96
N GLN A 308 -60.99 3.77 -16.68
CA GLN A 308 -61.54 3.79 -18.04
C GLN A 308 -62.83 2.94 -18.07
N PRO A 309 -64.04 3.51 -18.32
CA PRO A 309 -65.30 2.76 -18.32
C PRO A 309 -65.82 2.44 -19.75
N ASP A 310 -66.19 1.18 -20.01
CA ASP A 310 -66.46 0.64 -21.36
C ASP A 310 -67.83 0.95 -21.98
N ASP A 311 -68.86 1.32 -21.19
CA ASP A 311 -70.25 0.95 -21.53
C ASP A 311 -71.00 1.84 -22.56
N TYR A 312 -70.35 2.84 -23.18
CA TYR A 312 -70.97 3.63 -24.27
C TYR A 312 -70.79 3.01 -25.67
N GLN A 313 -70.15 1.84 -25.77
CA GLN A 313 -69.67 1.25 -27.02
C GLN A 313 -70.49 0.03 -27.53
N LYS A 314 -71.82 0.17 -27.78
CA LYS A 314 -72.66 -0.95 -28.31
C LYS A 314 -73.48 -0.71 -29.59
N SER A 315 -73.44 0.48 -30.20
CA SER A 315 -74.07 0.72 -31.53
C SER A 315 -73.18 1.51 -32.50
N ASN A 316 -72.56 2.61 -32.07
CA ASN A 316 -71.57 3.34 -32.86
C ASN A 316 -70.15 2.74 -32.77
N ALA A 317 -69.94 1.76 -31.87
CA ALA A 317 -68.63 1.17 -31.60
C ALA A 317 -68.14 0.23 -32.68
N THR A 318 -68.98 -0.59 -33.31
CA THR A 318 -68.52 -1.48 -34.39
C THR A 318 -67.94 -0.72 -35.59
N SER A 319 -68.19 0.60 -35.71
CA SER A 319 -67.46 1.49 -36.61
C SER A 319 -66.31 2.25 -35.92
N ARG A 320 -66.50 2.81 -34.72
CA ARG A 320 -65.43 3.56 -34.03
C ARG A 320 -64.34 2.67 -33.46
N SER A 321 -64.67 1.61 -32.73
CA SER A 321 -63.72 0.56 -32.29
C SER A 321 -62.98 -0.06 -33.48
N LEU A 322 -63.59 -0.17 -34.68
CA LEU A 322 -62.84 -0.64 -35.86
C LEU A 322 -61.79 0.37 -36.33
N VAL A 323 -62.05 1.67 -36.20
CA VAL A 323 -61.07 2.74 -36.51
C VAL A 323 -60.05 2.89 -35.38
N GLU A 324 -60.50 2.89 -34.12
CA GLU A 324 -59.68 2.98 -32.90
C GLU A 324 -58.77 1.75 -32.76
N ALA A 325 -59.23 0.55 -33.09
CA ALA A 325 -58.40 -0.67 -33.12
C ALA A 325 -57.47 -0.73 -34.34
N ASN A 326 -57.84 -0.13 -35.49
CA ASN A 326 -56.89 0.04 -36.60
C ASN A 326 -55.81 1.07 -36.26
N GLU A 327 -56.16 2.18 -35.60
CA GLU A 327 -55.19 3.20 -35.19
C GLU A 327 -54.35 2.73 -33.98
N GLN A 328 -54.91 1.94 -33.06
CA GLN A 328 -54.14 1.21 -32.04
C GLN A 328 -53.23 0.16 -32.68
N LEU A 329 -53.70 -0.64 -33.66
CA LEU A 329 -52.83 -1.54 -34.42
C LEU A 329 -51.74 -0.78 -35.18
N ARG A 330 -52.01 0.42 -35.68
CA ARG A 330 -51.03 1.29 -36.34
C ARG A 330 -50.03 1.85 -35.35
N MET A 331 -50.47 2.33 -34.19
CA MET A 331 -49.60 2.85 -33.13
C MET A 331 -48.75 1.74 -32.51
N SER A 332 -49.32 0.57 -32.22
CA SER A 332 -48.55 -0.61 -31.77
C SER A 332 -47.66 -1.19 -32.85
N ARG A 333 -48.00 -1.08 -34.15
CA ARG A 333 -47.06 -1.41 -35.25
C ARG A 333 -45.91 -0.42 -35.33
N ALA A 334 -46.17 0.88 -35.20
CA ALA A 334 -45.13 1.91 -35.13
C ALA A 334 -44.26 1.75 -33.87
N GLU A 335 -44.85 1.39 -32.73
CA GLU A 335 -44.14 1.06 -31.49
C GLU A 335 -43.24 -0.18 -31.69
N ILE A 336 -43.78 -1.28 -32.23
CA ILE A 336 -43.01 -2.48 -32.61
C ILE A 336 -41.90 -2.13 -33.61
N GLU A 337 -42.14 -1.22 -34.56
CA GLU A 337 -41.12 -0.75 -35.52
C GLU A 337 -40.02 0.06 -34.83
N THR A 338 -40.36 1.02 -33.96
CA THR A 338 -39.37 1.77 -33.17
C THR A 338 -38.56 0.83 -32.26
N LEU A 339 -39.22 -0.08 -31.52
CA LEU A 339 -38.58 -1.11 -30.70
C LEU A 339 -37.70 -2.05 -31.54
N SER A 340 -38.09 -2.37 -32.78
CA SER A 340 -37.27 -3.16 -33.71
C SER A 340 -36.00 -2.39 -34.13
N THR A 341 -36.11 -1.08 -34.41
CA THR A 341 -34.91 -0.25 -34.66
C THR A 341 -34.03 -0.11 -33.42
N GLU A 342 -34.61 -0.03 -32.22
CA GLU A 342 -33.88 0.06 -30.97
C GLU A 342 -33.17 -1.26 -30.61
N ILE A 343 -33.86 -2.39 -30.75
CA ILE A 343 -33.28 -3.74 -30.64
C ILE A 343 -32.13 -3.92 -31.65
N SER A 344 -32.26 -3.37 -32.86
CA SER A 344 -31.18 -3.40 -33.87
C SER A 344 -29.98 -2.56 -33.43
N ARG A 345 -30.19 -1.32 -32.97
CA ARG A 345 -29.14 -0.47 -32.39
C ARG A 345 -28.45 -1.11 -31.18
N ILE A 346 -29.20 -1.81 -30.32
CA ILE A 346 -28.69 -2.55 -29.16
C ILE A 346 -27.84 -3.75 -29.61
N ARG A 347 -28.25 -4.49 -30.65
CA ARG A 347 -27.44 -5.57 -31.24
C ARG A 347 -26.13 -5.04 -31.84
N ASP A 348 -26.19 -3.92 -32.56
CA ASP A 348 -24.99 -3.27 -33.12
C ASP A 348 -24.05 -2.77 -32.02
N ALA A 349 -24.59 -2.23 -30.92
CA ALA A 349 -23.83 -1.78 -29.76
C ALA A 349 -23.21 -2.94 -28.98
N LEU A 350 -23.95 -4.05 -28.81
CA LEU A 350 -23.46 -5.28 -28.22
C LEU A 350 -22.31 -5.87 -29.06
N SER A 351 -22.48 -5.98 -30.37
CA SER A 351 -21.44 -6.48 -31.27
C SER A 351 -20.16 -5.62 -31.23
N ARG A 352 -20.29 -4.29 -31.20
CA ARG A 352 -19.14 -3.38 -30.98
C ARG A 352 -18.46 -3.68 -29.63
N SER A 353 -19.22 -3.74 -28.54
CA SER A 353 -18.69 -4.04 -27.20
C SER A 353 -18.03 -5.42 -27.10
N GLU A 354 -18.55 -6.44 -27.80
CA GLU A 354 -17.94 -7.76 -27.91
C GLU A 354 -16.61 -7.72 -28.66
N THR A 355 -16.50 -6.96 -29.75
CA THR A 355 -15.22 -6.78 -30.47
C THR A 355 -14.20 -5.98 -29.66
N GLU A 356 -14.64 -4.96 -28.92
CA GLU A 356 -13.79 -4.14 -28.05
C GLU A 356 -13.27 -4.97 -26.86
N LYS A 357 -14.15 -5.74 -26.20
CA LYS A 357 -13.78 -6.74 -25.19
C LYS A 357 -12.79 -7.77 -25.73
N ALA A 358 -12.98 -8.27 -26.95
CA ALA A 358 -12.06 -9.22 -27.57
C ALA A 358 -10.68 -8.61 -27.87
N ASN A 359 -10.61 -7.31 -28.19
CA ASN A 359 -9.35 -6.60 -28.37
C ASN A 359 -8.63 -6.35 -27.04
N VAL A 360 -9.34 -5.84 -26.01
CA VAL A 360 -8.79 -5.66 -24.66
C VAL A 360 -8.32 -6.99 -24.06
N GLN A 361 -9.02 -8.10 -24.32
CA GLN A 361 -8.58 -9.44 -23.88
C GLN A 361 -7.29 -9.89 -24.57
N ARG A 362 -7.08 -9.54 -25.86
CA ARG A 362 -5.82 -9.82 -26.57
C ARG A 362 -4.68 -8.97 -26.00
N GLU A 363 -4.91 -7.68 -25.80
CA GLU A 363 -3.92 -6.76 -25.23
C GLU A 363 -3.50 -7.20 -23.82
N ASN A 364 -4.45 -7.57 -22.96
CA ASN A 364 -4.17 -8.10 -21.62
C ASN A 364 -3.35 -9.40 -21.68
N ASN A 365 -3.64 -10.29 -22.64
CA ASN A 365 -2.85 -11.51 -22.85
C ASN A 365 -1.42 -11.20 -23.33
N THR A 366 -1.22 -10.17 -24.16
CA THR A 366 0.12 -9.70 -24.56
C THR A 366 0.87 -9.11 -23.38
N GLN A 367 0.27 -8.15 -22.66
CA GLN A 367 0.86 -7.53 -21.47
C GLN A 367 1.23 -8.56 -20.38
N ARG A 368 0.48 -9.67 -20.27
CA ARG A 368 0.83 -10.80 -19.40
C ARG A 368 2.09 -11.52 -19.86
N LEU A 369 2.21 -11.86 -21.15
CA LEU A 369 3.42 -12.47 -21.71
C LEU A 369 4.64 -11.56 -21.56
N ASP A 370 4.47 -10.25 -21.70
CA ASP A 370 5.53 -9.26 -21.50
C ASP A 370 5.95 -9.18 -20.02
N ASN A 371 4.99 -9.23 -19.09
CA ASN A 371 5.28 -9.28 -17.64
C ASN A 371 6.03 -10.57 -17.25
N ASP A 372 5.64 -11.72 -17.79
CA ASP A 372 6.28 -12.99 -17.48
C ASP A 372 7.68 -13.11 -18.12
N GLN A 373 7.93 -12.46 -19.28
CA GLN A 373 9.28 -12.27 -19.83
C GLN A 373 10.15 -11.35 -18.96
N LEU A 374 9.61 -10.21 -18.50
CA LEU A 374 10.34 -9.29 -17.63
C LEU A 374 10.68 -9.92 -16.26
N ARG A 375 9.83 -10.83 -15.77
CA ARG A 375 10.12 -11.64 -14.57
C ARG A 375 11.30 -12.58 -14.80
N ALA A 376 11.29 -13.35 -15.89
CA ALA A 376 12.42 -14.24 -16.21
C ALA A 376 13.75 -13.46 -16.33
N GLN A 377 13.73 -12.26 -16.93
CA GLN A 377 14.92 -11.39 -16.97
C GLN A 377 15.37 -10.90 -15.59
N LEU A 378 14.45 -10.63 -14.67
CA LEU A 378 14.79 -10.28 -13.29
C LEU A 378 15.37 -11.48 -12.54
N ASP A 379 14.79 -12.68 -12.70
CA ASP A 379 15.29 -13.92 -12.10
C ASP A 379 16.74 -14.22 -12.60
N ASP A 380 17.00 -14.04 -13.90
CA ASP A 380 18.34 -14.18 -14.50
C ASP A 380 19.32 -13.14 -13.90
N PHE A 381 18.93 -11.86 -13.80
CA PHE A 381 19.79 -10.81 -13.22
C PHE A 381 20.02 -10.98 -11.71
N GLU A 382 19.06 -11.54 -10.95
CA GLU A 382 19.28 -11.85 -9.53
C GLU A 382 20.32 -12.98 -9.36
N VAL A 383 20.32 -13.97 -10.26
CA VAL A 383 21.35 -15.02 -10.30
C VAL A 383 22.74 -14.47 -10.69
N GLU A 384 22.83 -13.59 -11.69
CA GLU A 384 24.10 -12.91 -12.03
C GLU A 384 24.62 -12.06 -10.86
N LEU A 385 23.74 -11.33 -10.17
CA LEU A 385 24.10 -10.50 -9.02
C LEU A 385 24.61 -11.33 -7.83
N GLU A 386 24.08 -12.53 -7.59
CA GLU A 386 24.57 -13.40 -6.51
C GLU A 386 25.96 -13.97 -6.84
N GLN A 387 26.20 -14.40 -8.09
CA GLN A 387 27.53 -14.85 -8.54
C GLN A 387 28.59 -13.74 -8.41
N ILE A 388 28.23 -12.48 -8.72
CA ILE A 388 29.13 -11.33 -8.56
C ILE A 388 29.41 -11.03 -7.08
N LYS A 389 28.45 -11.28 -6.16
CA LYS A 389 28.70 -11.18 -4.71
C LYS A 389 29.67 -12.25 -4.23
N GLU A 390 29.45 -13.51 -4.62
CA GLU A 390 30.32 -14.65 -4.27
C GLU A 390 31.77 -14.39 -4.69
N GLN A 391 31.99 -14.01 -5.95
CA GLN A 391 33.32 -13.61 -6.47
C GLN A 391 33.95 -12.43 -5.72
N LEU A 392 33.13 -11.46 -5.27
CA LEU A 392 33.60 -10.32 -4.48
C LEU A 392 33.97 -10.73 -3.03
N GLU A 393 33.34 -11.75 -2.47
CA GLU A 393 33.71 -12.27 -1.14
C GLU A 393 34.98 -13.13 -1.20
N ASP A 394 35.13 -13.97 -2.23
CA ASP A 394 36.38 -14.68 -2.54
C ASP A 394 37.56 -13.72 -2.73
N GLU A 395 37.40 -12.66 -3.53
CA GLU A 395 38.44 -11.66 -3.73
C GLU A 395 38.75 -10.88 -2.44
N ARG A 396 37.76 -10.64 -1.57
CA ARG A 396 38.00 -10.06 -0.25
C ARG A 396 38.79 -11.00 0.66
N GLU A 397 38.55 -12.31 0.60
CA GLU A 397 39.33 -13.30 1.37
C GLU A 397 40.76 -13.43 0.82
N ASN A 398 40.94 -13.55 -0.51
CA ASN A 398 42.25 -13.50 -1.15
C ASN A 398 43.05 -12.26 -0.73
N ASN A 399 42.41 -11.08 -0.73
CA ASN A 399 43.05 -9.85 -0.27
C ASN A 399 43.41 -9.87 1.23
N ARG A 400 42.61 -10.48 2.11
CA ARG A 400 42.98 -10.68 3.52
C ARG A 400 44.21 -11.58 3.64
N ASN A 401 44.18 -12.72 2.96
CA ASN A 401 45.25 -13.73 2.98
C ASN A 401 46.59 -13.16 2.46
N ILE A 402 46.56 -12.39 1.37
CA ILE A 402 47.73 -11.69 0.83
C ILE A 402 48.26 -10.65 1.84
N ASN A 403 47.39 -9.86 2.47
CA ASN A 403 47.82 -8.89 3.48
C ASN A 403 48.43 -9.57 4.72
N GLU A 404 47.87 -10.68 5.19
CA GLU A 404 48.45 -11.46 6.30
C GLU A 404 49.85 -11.97 5.92
N ILE A 405 50.01 -12.62 4.76
CA ILE A 405 51.31 -13.09 4.26
C ILE A 405 52.33 -11.95 4.14
N LEU A 406 51.92 -10.77 3.67
CA LEU A 406 52.78 -9.58 3.60
C LEU A 406 53.21 -9.09 4.99
N THR A 407 52.31 -9.06 5.98
CA THR A 407 52.68 -8.68 7.36
C THR A 407 53.63 -9.68 8.01
N ILE A 408 53.39 -10.99 7.85
CA ILE A 408 54.27 -12.05 8.34
C ILE A 408 55.65 -11.97 7.66
N THR A 409 55.70 -11.70 6.36
CA THR A 409 56.96 -11.55 5.61
C THR A 409 57.74 -10.34 6.10
N ARG A 410 57.09 -9.17 6.24
CA ARG A 410 57.70 -7.95 6.79
C ARG A 410 58.22 -8.13 8.21
N GLN A 411 57.52 -8.89 9.06
CA GLN A 411 58.02 -9.25 10.41
C GLN A 411 59.26 -10.15 10.35
N LYS A 412 59.30 -11.14 9.44
CA LYS A 412 60.47 -11.99 9.23
C LYS A 412 61.68 -11.19 8.72
N GLU A 413 61.48 -10.26 7.78
CA GLU A 413 62.52 -9.34 7.30
C GLU A 413 63.06 -8.46 8.42
N GLN A 414 62.19 -7.86 9.24
CA GLN A 414 62.60 -7.05 10.39
C GLN A 414 63.39 -7.87 11.42
N LYS A 415 62.99 -9.12 11.69
CA LYS A 415 63.73 -10.03 12.56
C LYS A 415 65.10 -10.40 11.98
N ALA A 416 65.16 -10.75 10.70
CA ALA A 416 66.42 -11.07 10.01
C ALA A 416 67.37 -9.87 9.97
N LEU A 417 66.85 -8.65 9.82
CA LEU A 417 67.63 -7.41 9.91
C LEU A 417 68.20 -7.18 11.32
N SER A 418 67.43 -7.44 12.38
CA SER A 418 67.93 -7.38 13.77
C SER A 418 69.05 -8.41 13.98
N GLU A 419 68.84 -9.67 13.60
CA GLU A 419 69.86 -10.72 13.72
C GLU A 419 71.14 -10.40 12.92
N ALA A 420 71.00 -9.80 11.73
CA ALA A 420 72.13 -9.35 10.92
C ALA A 420 72.87 -8.16 11.56
N GLN A 421 72.14 -7.22 12.17
CA GLN A 421 72.71 -6.09 12.91
C GLN A 421 73.46 -6.57 14.16
N GLU A 422 72.86 -7.47 14.95
CA GLU A 422 73.48 -8.12 16.12
C GLU A 422 74.79 -8.80 15.73
N ARG A 423 74.78 -9.71 14.75
CA ARG A 423 76.01 -10.36 14.23
C ARG A 423 77.03 -9.37 13.68
N THR A 424 76.60 -8.25 13.09
CA THR A 424 77.51 -7.19 12.64
C THR A 424 78.22 -6.53 13.83
N THR A 425 77.51 -6.28 14.94
CA THR A 425 78.14 -5.76 16.17
C THR A 425 79.07 -6.78 16.83
N GLU A 426 78.74 -8.08 16.81
CA GLU A 426 79.63 -9.15 17.26
C GLU A 426 80.92 -9.20 16.42
N VAL A 427 80.82 -9.12 15.09
CA VAL A 427 81.98 -9.10 14.19
C VAL A 427 82.87 -7.88 14.41
N ILE A 428 82.30 -6.72 14.73
CA ILE A 428 83.08 -5.52 15.12
C ILE A 428 83.83 -5.78 16.43
N ALA A 429 83.14 -6.23 17.48
CA ALA A 429 83.76 -6.52 18.78
C ALA A 429 84.85 -7.62 18.69
N LEU A 430 84.69 -8.60 17.80
CA LEU A 430 85.70 -9.61 17.52
C LEU A 430 86.91 -9.04 16.77
N ARG A 431 86.72 -8.11 15.82
CA ARG A 431 87.81 -7.40 15.13
C ARG A 431 88.60 -6.53 16.11
N ASP A 432 87.94 -5.76 16.97
CA ASP A 432 88.60 -4.94 17.99
C ASP A 432 89.42 -5.80 18.96
N ARG A 433 88.91 -6.99 19.31
CA ARG A 433 89.61 -7.99 20.14
C ARG A 433 90.80 -8.62 19.43
N ILE A 434 90.75 -8.80 18.10
CA ILE A 434 91.88 -9.27 17.28
C ILE A 434 92.96 -8.18 17.20
N ALA A 435 92.60 -6.94 16.86
CA ALA A 435 93.55 -5.81 16.87
C ALA A 435 94.22 -5.63 18.24
N SER A 436 93.45 -5.73 19.33
CA SER A 436 93.95 -5.73 20.71
C SER A 436 94.82 -6.96 21.07
N ALA A 437 94.84 -8.01 20.26
CA ALA A 437 95.75 -9.15 20.40
C ALA A 437 96.99 -9.00 19.51
N GLU A 438 96.83 -8.47 18.31
CA GLU A 438 97.91 -8.13 17.38
C GLU A 438 98.85 -7.06 17.96
N GLU A 439 98.33 -5.99 18.56
CA GLU A 439 99.14 -4.97 19.25
C GLU A 439 99.97 -5.58 20.40
N ARG A 440 99.38 -6.51 21.17
CA ARG A 440 100.09 -7.24 22.23
C ARG A 440 101.13 -8.22 21.68
N ALA A 441 100.87 -8.85 20.53
CA ALA A 441 101.83 -9.70 19.84
C ALA A 441 103.01 -8.88 19.29
N GLU A 442 102.75 -7.70 18.71
CA GLU A 442 103.79 -6.76 18.29
C GLU A 442 104.64 -6.27 19.49
N MET A 443 104.01 -5.88 20.61
CA MET A 443 104.76 -5.50 21.81
C MET A 443 105.64 -6.65 22.32
N ALA A 444 105.12 -7.88 22.37
CA ALA A 444 105.91 -9.06 22.74
C ALA A 444 107.05 -9.34 21.74
N GLN A 445 106.82 -9.17 20.44
CA GLN A 445 107.84 -9.34 19.41
C GLN A 445 108.96 -8.29 19.54
N ARG A 446 108.62 -7.02 19.80
CA ARG A 446 109.58 -5.94 20.06
C ARG A 446 110.43 -6.21 21.32
N GLU A 447 109.86 -6.79 22.38
CA GLU A 447 110.63 -7.23 23.56
C GLU A 447 111.53 -8.44 23.25
N VAL A 448 111.04 -9.44 22.50
CA VAL A 448 111.88 -10.56 22.03
C VAL A 448 113.04 -10.07 21.17
N GLU A 449 112.84 -9.04 20.34
CA GLU A 449 113.89 -8.46 19.51
C GLU A 449 114.94 -7.70 20.33
N LYS A 450 114.53 -6.90 21.33
CA LYS A 450 115.46 -6.31 22.33
C LYS A 450 116.26 -7.37 23.09
N VAL A 451 115.63 -8.49 23.44
CA VAL A 451 116.31 -9.61 24.13
C VAL A 451 117.30 -10.32 23.19
N ARG A 452 116.97 -10.48 21.91
CA ARG A 452 117.90 -10.99 20.87
C ARG A 452 119.07 -10.05 20.63
N GLU A 453 118.85 -8.74 20.60
CA GLU A 453 119.93 -7.75 20.46
C GLU A 453 120.89 -7.81 21.66
N ARG A 454 120.36 -7.86 22.89
CA ARG A 454 121.16 -8.07 24.12
C ARG A 454 121.92 -9.39 24.13
N LEU A 455 121.33 -10.47 23.60
CA LEU A 455 122.01 -11.75 23.43
C LEU A 455 123.15 -11.64 22.41
N ALA A 456 122.91 -11.01 21.26
CA ALA A 456 123.95 -10.77 20.26
C ALA A 456 125.08 -9.88 20.78
N GLU A 457 124.78 -8.92 21.67
CA GLU A 457 125.80 -8.11 22.35
C GLU A 457 126.68 -8.97 23.28
N THR A 458 126.06 -9.77 24.16
CA THR A 458 126.83 -10.64 25.07
C THR A 458 127.57 -11.77 24.33
N GLU A 459 127.06 -12.24 23.19
CA GLU A 459 127.77 -13.14 22.28
C GLU A 459 128.97 -12.44 21.60
N ARG A 460 128.88 -11.16 21.20
CA ARG A 460 130.03 -10.39 20.69
C ARG A 460 131.09 -10.22 21.78
N GLU A 461 130.69 -9.90 23.01
CA GLU A 461 131.59 -9.79 24.16
C GLU A 461 132.27 -11.13 24.48
N ALA A 462 131.51 -12.22 24.55
CA ALA A 462 132.04 -13.57 24.76
C ALA A 462 133.02 -13.99 23.64
N ASN A 463 132.70 -13.67 22.37
CA ASN A 463 133.60 -13.91 21.25
C ASN A 463 134.87 -13.02 21.32
N ARG A 464 134.76 -11.76 21.76
CA ARG A 464 135.90 -10.86 21.97
C ARG A 464 136.81 -11.38 23.08
N LEU A 465 136.25 -11.81 24.20
CA LEU A 465 136.98 -12.45 25.30
C LEU A 465 137.64 -13.76 24.86
N SER A 466 136.92 -14.61 24.13
CA SER A 466 137.44 -15.87 23.57
C SER A 466 138.61 -15.64 22.60
N ARG A 467 138.52 -14.63 21.72
CA ARG A 467 139.63 -14.21 20.85
C ARG A 467 140.81 -13.65 21.64
N SER A 468 140.58 -12.84 22.67
CA SER A 468 141.63 -12.31 23.54
C SER A 468 142.36 -13.46 24.27
N LEU A 469 141.62 -14.41 24.81
CA LEU A 469 142.16 -15.59 25.50
C LEU A 469 142.84 -16.58 24.53
N SER A 470 142.47 -16.55 23.25
CA SER A 470 143.17 -17.28 22.18
C SER A 470 144.46 -16.58 21.73
N ALA A 471 144.48 -15.24 21.73
CA ALA A 471 145.70 -14.46 21.48
C ALA A 471 146.71 -14.64 22.61
N GLU A 472 146.29 -14.55 23.87
CA GLU A 472 147.07 -14.92 25.07
C GLU A 472 147.69 -16.32 24.95
N ARG A 473 146.90 -17.31 24.51
CA ARG A 473 147.39 -18.68 24.25
C ARG A 473 148.42 -18.72 23.11
N PHE A 474 148.19 -17.99 22.02
CA PHE A 474 149.11 -17.94 20.90
C PHE A 474 150.42 -17.22 21.24
N GLU A 475 150.40 -16.13 22.01
CA GLU A 475 151.62 -15.47 22.49
C GLU A 475 152.40 -16.37 23.47
N LYS A 476 151.69 -17.09 24.34
CA LYS A 476 152.29 -18.12 25.22
C LYS A 476 152.92 -19.27 24.42
N GLU A 477 152.25 -19.75 23.37
CA GLU A 477 152.75 -20.81 22.49
C GLU A 477 153.89 -20.33 21.58
N ARG A 478 153.86 -19.06 21.17
CA ARG A 478 154.97 -18.37 20.49
C ARG A 478 156.19 -18.26 21.39
N ALA A 479 156.04 -17.81 22.65
CA ALA A 479 157.14 -17.78 23.62
C ALA A 479 157.73 -19.19 23.85
N LEU A 480 156.88 -20.22 23.92
CA LEU A 480 157.31 -21.63 23.97
C LEU A 480 157.98 -22.13 22.68
N SER A 481 157.74 -21.49 21.53
CA SER A 481 158.34 -21.84 20.23
C SER A 481 159.65 -21.09 19.96
N GLU A 482 159.78 -19.83 20.40
CA GLU A 482 161.05 -19.10 20.44
C GLU A 482 162.03 -19.79 21.41
N LEU A 483 161.54 -20.38 22.51
CA LEU A 483 162.29 -21.29 23.39
C LEU A 483 162.73 -22.63 22.73
N ARG A 484 162.16 -23.01 21.58
CA ARG A 484 162.53 -24.25 20.83
C ARG A 484 163.47 -24.00 19.65
N LEU A 485 163.69 -22.73 19.26
CA LEU A 485 164.56 -22.35 18.14
C LEU A 485 166.04 -22.21 18.53
N SER A 486 166.39 -22.39 19.81
CA SER A 486 167.75 -22.28 20.33
C SER A 486 168.60 -23.56 20.18
N SER A 487 168.10 -24.61 19.51
CA SER A 487 168.82 -25.89 19.31
C SER A 487 168.88 -26.36 17.85
N LEU A 488 170.10 -26.37 17.33
CA LEU A 488 170.68 -26.97 16.11
C LEU A 488 170.11 -28.34 15.66
N PRO A 489 170.34 -28.80 14.40
CA PRO A 489 170.58 -28.05 13.15
C PRO A 489 169.91 -28.62 11.86
N ALA A 490 169.87 -27.79 10.81
CA ALA A 490 169.85 -28.08 9.35
C ALA A 490 169.33 -29.43 8.78
N GLY A 491 168.26 -29.37 7.96
CA GLY A 491 167.89 -30.44 7.02
C GLY A 491 166.69 -30.14 6.09
N TYR A 492 166.93 -30.12 4.77
CA TYR A 492 165.99 -30.23 3.64
C TYR A 492 164.69 -29.36 3.53
N ARG A 493 164.61 -28.59 2.42
CA ARG A 493 163.36 -28.31 1.68
C ARG A 493 163.17 -29.41 0.61
N PRO A 494 161.93 -29.81 0.28
CA PRO A 494 161.23 -29.30 -0.93
C PRO A 494 159.72 -29.03 -0.68
N SER A 495 158.92 -28.28 -1.46
CA SER A 495 158.94 -27.80 -2.86
C SER A 495 158.47 -28.80 -3.93
N GLY A 496 157.16 -28.86 -4.24
CA GLY A 496 156.63 -29.74 -5.30
C GLY A 496 155.13 -29.60 -5.64
N TYR A 497 154.82 -28.65 -6.55
CA TYR A 497 153.78 -28.62 -7.60
C TYR A 497 152.52 -29.55 -7.66
N SER A 498 151.48 -28.96 -8.28
CA SER A 498 150.47 -29.55 -9.20
C SER A 498 149.08 -29.97 -8.71
N SER A 499 148.13 -29.87 -9.64
CA SER A 499 146.68 -30.10 -9.56
C SER A 499 146.25 -31.35 -10.33
N LEU A 500 145.08 -31.94 -9.99
CA LEU A 500 144.07 -32.52 -10.91
C LEU A 500 142.94 -33.28 -10.16
N GLY A 501 141.78 -33.48 -10.83
CA GLY A 501 140.67 -34.36 -10.41
C GLY A 501 139.59 -33.69 -9.51
N ALA A 502 138.26 -33.65 -9.74
CA ALA A 502 137.30 -34.05 -10.80
C ALA A 502 136.21 -35.09 -10.37
N THR A 503 134.92 -34.71 -10.49
CA THR A 503 133.67 -35.53 -10.54
C THR A 503 133.33 -36.47 -9.35
N TYR A 504 132.11 -36.45 -8.79
CA TYR A 504 130.90 -37.08 -9.39
C TYR A 504 129.53 -36.55 -8.85
N TYR A 505 128.43 -36.99 -9.48
CA TYR A 505 126.98 -36.70 -9.27
C TYR A 505 126.24 -37.95 -8.66
N PRO A 506 124.87 -38.19 -8.68
CA PRO A 506 123.67 -37.42 -9.14
C PRO A 506 122.38 -37.45 -8.23
N GLY A 507 121.31 -36.76 -8.67
CA GLY A 507 119.87 -37.12 -8.44
C GLY A 507 118.93 -35.90 -8.28
N THR A 508 117.95 -35.51 -9.14
CA THR A 508 116.74 -36.15 -9.78
C THR A 508 115.53 -36.35 -8.85
N SER A 509 114.26 -36.01 -9.18
CA SER A 509 113.68 -35.36 -10.38
C SER A 509 112.20 -34.89 -10.21
N VAL A 510 111.73 -34.09 -11.19
CA VAL A 510 110.33 -33.85 -11.66
C VAL A 510 109.52 -35.17 -11.85
N SER A 511 108.17 -35.25 -12.00
CA SER A 511 107.26 -34.53 -12.92
C SER A 511 105.73 -34.79 -12.74
N ARG A 512 104.91 -34.09 -13.57
CA ARG A 512 103.50 -34.26 -14.03
C ARG A 512 102.95 -35.72 -14.17
N ASP A 513 101.65 -36.04 -14.37
CA ASP A 513 100.38 -35.38 -14.84
C ASP A 513 99.16 -36.22 -14.26
N ARG A 514 97.83 -36.18 -14.55
CA ARG A 514 96.89 -35.57 -15.53
C ARG A 514 95.38 -35.75 -15.17
N THR A 515 94.50 -34.76 -15.41
CA THR A 515 93.02 -34.84 -15.72
C THR A 515 92.05 -35.59 -14.76
N ALA A 516 90.71 -35.42 -14.77
CA ALA A 516 89.76 -34.89 -15.78
C ALA A 516 88.53 -34.12 -15.19
N TYR A 517 87.67 -33.63 -16.10
CA TYR A 517 86.43 -32.86 -15.93
C TYR A 517 85.35 -33.44 -15.01
N GLN A 518 84.56 -32.57 -14.36
CA GLN A 518 83.13 -32.41 -14.72
C GLN A 518 82.54 -31.05 -14.29
N GLU A 519 81.72 -30.44 -15.14
CA GLU A 519 80.87 -29.28 -14.84
C GLU A 519 79.44 -29.73 -14.49
N ARG A 520 78.73 -28.94 -13.66
CA ARG A 520 77.35 -28.49 -13.93
C ARG A 520 76.87 -27.44 -12.95
N ASP A 521 75.96 -26.61 -13.43
CA ASP A 521 75.45 -25.40 -12.79
C ASP A 521 74.16 -25.64 -11.97
N ASP A 522 73.78 -24.59 -11.23
CA ASP A 522 72.44 -24.20 -10.75
C ASP A 522 71.50 -25.25 -10.11
N TYR A 523 71.20 -25.05 -8.82
CA TYR A 523 69.91 -24.49 -8.37
C TYR A 523 70.00 -23.92 -6.95
#